data_AF-A0A7K1SSQ5-F1
#
_entry.id   AF-A0A7K1SSQ5-F1
#
_cell.length_a   1.000
_cell.length_b   1.000
_cell.length_c   1.000
_cell.angle_alpha   90.00
_cell.angle_beta   90.00
_cell.angle_gamma   90.00
#
_symmetry.space_group_name_H-M   'P 1'
#
loop_
_entity.id
_entity.type
_entity.pdbx_description
1 polymer ?
#
loop_
_entity_poly.entity_id
_entity_poly.type
_entity_poly.pdbx_seq_one_letter_code
_entity_poly.pdbx_strand_id
1 'polypeptide(L)'
;MKNIVENNTEIESKIYDVLNDNESLWHSVNEVASVTGVTSNDIFKTINESNKFVLSTNEEKQPIITTRNRFRKEEPFLRKLVGAFKNRID
;
A
#
# COMPACT_ATOMS: atom_id res chain seq x y z
N MET A 1 23.22 -8.54 6.78
CA MET A 1 21.75 -8.56 6.99
C MET A 1 21.18 -7.22 7.49
N LYS A 2 21.91 -6.39 8.27
CA LYS A 2 21.41 -5.06 8.72
C LYS A 2 20.99 -4.11 7.59
N ASN A 3 21.79 -3.99 6.53
CA ASN A 3 21.52 -3.03 5.44
C ASN A 3 20.20 -3.29 4.67
N ILE A 4 19.69 -4.52 4.64
CA ILE A 4 18.46 -4.85 3.90
C ILE A 4 17.22 -4.41 4.69
N VAL A 5 17.27 -4.59 6.02
CA VAL A 5 16.16 -4.23 6.91
C VAL A 5 16.04 -2.71 7.06
N GLU A 6 17.18 -2.02 7.11
CA GLU A 6 17.22 -0.55 7.17
C GLU A 6 16.63 0.08 5.91
N ASN A 7 16.99 -0.42 4.71
CA ASN A 7 16.44 0.06 3.45
C ASN A 7 14.92 -0.17 3.33
N ASN A 8 14.41 -1.32 3.77
CA ASN A 8 12.97 -1.59 3.75
C ASN A 8 12.20 -0.66 4.70
N THR A 9 12.79 -0.34 5.86
CA THR A 9 12.16 0.56 6.82
C THR A 9 12.10 2.00 6.28
N GLU A 10 13.12 2.44 5.55
CA GLU A 10 13.12 3.75 4.90
C GLU A 10 12.07 3.83 3.79
N ILE A 11 11.99 2.82 2.91
CA ILE A 11 10.97 2.77 1.85
C ILE A 11 9.56 2.76 2.46
N GLU A 12 9.35 1.96 3.50
CA GLU A 12 8.08 1.91 4.22
C GLU A 12 7.69 3.30 4.76
N SER A 13 8.62 4.04 5.36
CA SER A 13 8.37 5.42 5.85
C SER A 13 7.95 6.35 4.71
N LYS A 14 8.67 6.33 3.58
CA LYS A 14 8.35 7.17 2.42
C LYS A 14 6.95 6.89 1.87
N ILE A 15 6.59 5.61 1.77
CA ILE A 15 5.23 5.22 1.37
C ILE A 15 4.21 5.76 2.38
N TYR A 16 4.48 5.61 3.68
CA TYR A 16 3.59 6.09 4.74
C TYR A 16 3.33 7.59 4.70
N ASP A 17 4.37 8.39 4.47
CA ASP A 17 4.24 9.85 4.41
C ASP A 17 3.33 10.25 3.25
N VAL A 18 3.57 9.71 2.04
CA VAL A 18 2.72 9.98 0.87
C VAL A 18 1.26 9.58 1.10
N LEU A 19 1.02 8.43 1.73
CA LEU A 19 -0.33 7.93 1.99
C LEU A 19 -1.06 8.65 3.13
N ASN A 20 -0.36 9.42 3.98
CA ASN A 20 -0.99 10.16 5.07
C ASN A 20 -1.12 11.66 4.77
N ASP A 21 -0.26 12.19 3.91
CA ASP A 21 -0.27 13.60 3.50
C ASP A 21 -1.40 13.94 2.52
N ASN A 22 -2.15 12.94 2.07
CA ASN A 22 -3.16 13.09 1.03
C ASN A 22 -4.55 12.66 1.52
N GLU A 23 -5.57 13.46 1.19
CA GLU A 23 -6.96 13.21 1.65
C GLU A 23 -7.55 11.94 1.04
N SER A 24 -7.10 11.56 -0.16
CA SER A 24 -7.59 10.35 -0.84
C SER A 24 -7.25 9.09 -0.04
N LEU A 25 -8.20 8.17 0.11
CA LEU A 25 -7.95 6.91 0.82
C LEU A 25 -7.04 5.96 0.02
N TRP A 26 -7.19 5.94 -1.30
CA TRP A 26 -6.48 5.04 -2.20
C TRP A 26 -5.57 5.84 -3.13
N HIS A 27 -4.33 5.40 -3.27
CA HIS A 27 -3.34 5.96 -4.19
C HIS A 27 -2.91 4.93 -5.20
N SER A 28 -2.58 5.35 -6.42
CA SER A 28 -1.97 4.42 -7.38
C SER A 28 -0.52 4.12 -6.97
N VAL A 29 -0.06 2.89 -7.22
CA VAL A 29 1.35 2.56 -6.94
C VAL A 29 2.30 3.44 -7.77
N ASN A 30 1.91 3.80 -8.99
CA ASN A 30 2.73 4.64 -9.87
C ASN A 30 2.86 6.08 -9.38
N GLU A 31 1.80 6.63 -8.78
CA GLU A 31 1.83 7.93 -8.11
C GLU A 31 2.81 7.89 -6.94
N VAL A 32 2.69 6.90 -6.06
CA VAL A 32 3.60 6.76 -4.91
C VAL A 32 5.05 6.55 -5.37
N ALA A 33 5.29 5.75 -6.41
CA ALA A 33 6.61 5.58 -7.01
C ALA A 33 7.19 6.92 -7.51
N SER A 34 6.35 7.71 -8.18
CA SER A 34 6.76 9.00 -8.74
C SER A 34 7.08 10.03 -7.66
N VAL A 35 6.30 10.07 -6.57
CA VAL A 35 6.51 11.01 -5.45
C VAL A 35 7.72 10.61 -4.60
N THR A 36 7.86 9.31 -4.29
CA THR A 36 8.94 8.82 -3.41
C THR A 36 10.27 8.63 -4.13
N GLY A 37 10.27 8.56 -5.47
CA GLY A 37 11.42 8.15 -6.27
C GLY A 37 11.78 6.68 -6.13
N VAL A 38 10.94 5.88 -5.47
CA VAL A 38 11.13 4.43 -5.29
C VAL A 38 10.50 3.70 -6.47
N THR A 39 11.13 2.62 -6.94
CA THR A 39 10.56 1.83 -8.04
C THR A 39 9.27 1.14 -7.61
N SER A 40 8.32 0.98 -8.52
CA SER A 40 7.09 0.22 -8.24
C SER A 40 7.38 -1.20 -7.74
N ASN A 41 8.46 -1.83 -8.23
CA ASN A 41 8.87 -3.17 -7.80
C ASN A 41 9.30 -3.21 -6.32
N ASP A 42 10.08 -2.24 -5.87
CA ASP A 42 10.50 -2.14 -4.46
C ASP A 42 9.32 -1.78 -3.55
N ILE A 43 8.37 -0.98 -4.04
CA ILE A 43 7.11 -0.71 -3.33
C ILE A 43 6.30 -2.00 -3.17
N PHE A 44 6.11 -2.78 -4.24
CA PHE A 44 5.39 -4.06 -4.15
C PHE A 44 6.06 -5.03 -3.18
N LYS A 45 7.39 -5.13 -3.24
CA LYS A 45 8.15 -5.98 -2.32
C LYS A 45 7.93 -5.54 -0.87
N THR A 46 8.09 -4.25 -0.59
CA THR A 46 7.89 -3.68 0.75
C THR A 46 6.47 -3.94 1.27
N ILE A 47 5.46 -3.75 0.41
CA ILE A 47 4.05 -3.97 0.78
C ILE A 47 3.75 -5.45 1.03
N ASN A 48 4.28 -6.36 0.22
CA ASN A 48 4.08 -7.79 0.41
C ASN A 48 4.78 -8.32 1.66
N GLU A 49 5.91 -7.74 2.03
CA GLU A 49 6.66 -8.07 3.25
C GLU A 49 6.09 -7.39 4.50
N SER A 50 5.30 -6.32 4.34
CA SER A 50 4.78 -5.49 5.43
C SER A 50 3.28 -5.74 5.69
N ASN A 51 2.93 -6.01 6.94
CA ASN A 51 1.52 -6.15 7.35
C ASN A 51 0.78 -4.80 7.49
N LYS A 52 1.46 -3.69 7.24
CA LYS A 52 0.97 -2.34 7.51
C LYS A 52 0.17 -1.73 6.37
N PHE A 53 0.32 -2.25 5.17
CA PHE A 53 -0.35 -1.76 3.98
C PHE A 53 -1.47 -2.69 3.53
N VAL A 54 -2.33 -2.15 2.67
CA VAL A 54 -3.35 -2.88 1.93
C VAL A 54 -3.15 -2.55 0.46
N LEU A 55 -2.95 -3.59 -0.34
CA LEU A 55 -2.92 -3.53 -1.80
C LEU A 55 -4.28 -3.98 -2.32
N SER A 56 -4.79 -3.27 -3.32
CA SER A 56 -6.01 -3.61 -4.03
C SER A 56 -5.86 -3.24 -5.51
N THR A 57 -6.94 -3.35 -6.26
CA THR A 57 -7.01 -2.99 -7.67
C THR A 57 -8.23 -2.13 -7.92
N ASN A 58 -8.07 -1.03 -8.67
CA ASN A 58 -9.19 -0.18 -9.07
C ASN A 58 -9.98 -0.80 -10.26
N GLU A 59 -10.99 -0.08 -10.73
CA GLU A 59 -11.87 -0.51 -11.84
C GLU A 59 -11.10 -0.67 -13.17
N GLU A 60 -10.02 0.08 -13.36
CA GLU A 60 -9.14 0.03 -14.53
C GLU A 60 -8.06 -1.05 -14.44
N LYS A 61 -8.19 -1.95 -13.46
CA LYS A 61 -7.20 -3.02 -13.18
C LYS A 61 -5.81 -2.51 -12.79
N GLN A 62 -5.72 -1.28 -12.29
CA GLN A 62 -4.48 -0.68 -11.80
C GLN A 62 -4.29 -0.94 -10.31
N PRO A 63 -3.04 -1.20 -9.87
CA PRO A 63 -2.72 -1.45 -8.46
C PRO A 63 -2.85 -0.15 -7.66
N ILE A 64 -3.63 -0.23 -6.58
CA ILE A 64 -3.84 0.87 -5.64
C ILE A 64 -3.49 0.44 -4.23
N ILE A 65 -2.97 1.37 -3.44
CA ILE A 65 -2.43 1.11 -2.12
C ILE A 65 -2.97 2.12 -1.10
N THR A 66 -3.08 1.65 0.14
CA THR A 66 -3.39 2.47 1.30
C THR A 66 -2.76 1.87 2.55
N THR A 67 -2.79 2.60 3.66
CA THR A 67 -2.40 2.04 4.96
C THR A 67 -3.55 1.24 5.56
N ARG A 68 -3.23 0.14 6.25
CA ARG A 68 -4.23 -0.70 6.93
C ARG A 68 -5.01 0.08 7.98
N ASN A 69 -4.40 1.11 8.59
CA ASN A 69 -5.06 1.97 9.56
C ASN A 69 -6.15 2.82 8.90
N ARG A 70 -5.83 3.49 7.78
CA ARG A 70 -6.80 4.28 7.01
C ARG A 70 -7.92 3.40 6.45
N PHE A 71 -7.58 2.24 5.85
CA PHE A 71 -8.57 1.26 5.40
C PHE A 71 -9.54 0.84 6.52
N ARG A 72 -9.04 0.61 7.74
CA ARG A 72 -9.90 0.25 8.88
C ARG A 72 -10.82 1.38 9.33
N LYS A 73 -10.41 2.64 9.18
CA LYS A 73 -11.18 3.81 9.63
C LYS A 73 -12.17 4.30 8.57
N GLU A 74 -11.71 4.42 7.33
CA GLU A 74 -12.40 5.16 6.27
C GLU A 74 -13.17 4.25 5.31
N GLU A 75 -12.76 2.98 5.14
CA GLU A 75 -13.44 2.10 4.18
C GLU A 75 -14.83 1.67 4.70
N PRO A 76 -15.89 1.76 3.89
CA PRO A 76 -17.21 1.25 4.25
C PRO A 76 -17.17 -0.25 4.59
N PHE A 77 -17.93 -0.66 5.60
CA PHE A 77 -17.93 -2.03 6.15
C PHE A 77 -18.09 -3.13 5.09
N LEU A 78 -18.85 -2.85 4.02
CA LEU A 78 -19.11 -3.80 2.93
C LEU A 78 -17.86 -4.13 2.10
N ARG A 79 -16.92 -3.18 1.90
CA ARG A 79 -15.66 -3.44 1.17
C ARG A 79 -14.60 -4.14 2.02
N LYS A 80 -14.67 -3.99 3.36
CA LYS A 80 -13.82 -4.75 4.31
C LYS A 80 -14.05 -6.25 4.24
N LEU A 81 -15.30 -6.67 4.02
CA LEU A 81 -15.67 -8.07 3.86
C LEU A 81 -15.12 -8.66 2.55
N VAL A 82 -15.30 -7.98 1.41
CA VAL A 82 -14.85 -8.51 0.10
C VAL A 82 -13.32 -8.55 -0.02
N GLY A 83 -12.61 -7.55 0.53
CA GLY A 83 -11.14 -7.52 0.53
C GLY A 83 -10.49 -8.67 1.32
N ALA A 84 -11.14 -9.16 2.38
CA ALA A 84 -10.65 -10.29 3.17
C ALA A 84 -10.75 -11.65 2.44
N PHE A 85 -11.64 -11.76 1.43
CA PHE A 85 -11.79 -13.00 0.65
C PHE A 85 -10.88 -13.04 -0.58
N LYS A 86 -10.44 -11.90 -1.11
CA LYS A 86 -9.56 -11.86 -2.29
C LYS A 86 -8.11 -12.28 -1.98
N ASN A 87 -7.67 -12.15 -0.72
CA ASN A 87 -6.38 -12.70 -0.25
C ASN A 87 -6.42 -14.21 0.07
N ARG A 88 -7.51 -14.94 -0.25
CA ARG A 88 -7.66 -16.37 0.06
C ARG A 88 -7.91 -17.26 -1.17
N ILE A 89 -7.81 -16.73 -2.38
CA ILE A 89 -7.97 -17.53 -3.62
C ILE A 89 -6.95 -17.04 -4.65
N ASP A 90 -5.68 -17.39 -4.45
CA ASP A 90 -4.92 -18.36 -5.25
C ASP A 90 -3.59 -18.67 -4.52
#